data_AF-A0A0P9FZN4-F1
#
_entry.id   AF-A0A0P9FZN4-F1
#
_cell.length_a   1.000
_cell.length_b   1.000
_cell.length_c   1.000
_cell.angle_alpha   90.00
_cell.angle_beta   90.00
_cell.angle_gamma   90.00
#
_symmetry.space_group_name_H-M   'P 1'
#
loop_
_entity.id
_entity.type
_entity.pdbx_description
1 polymer ?
#
loop_
_entity_poly.entity_id
_entity_poly.type
_entity_poly.pdbx_seq_one_letter_code
_entity_poly.pdbx_strand_id
1 'polypeptide(L)' 'MKYRAKDILYVQKLLGHKSIQNTLIYINPEQIAFQTTADEFTVRVANNVHEACKLVEVGFEYVCSKDGLMFFRKRK' A
#
# COMPACT_ATOMS: atom_id res chain seq x y z
N MET A 1 -11.66 -17.29 -17.06
CA MET A 1 -10.20 -17.57 -17.18
C MET A 1 -9.72 -18.08 -15.83
N LYS A 2 -9.62 -19.41 -15.63
CA LYS A 2 -9.20 -19.99 -14.34
C LYS A 2 -7.68 -19.91 -14.25
N TYR A 3 -7.14 -19.10 -13.34
CA TYR A 3 -5.72 -19.13 -12.97
C TYR A 3 -5.39 -20.56 -12.54
N ARG A 4 -4.71 -21.31 -13.42
CA ARG A 4 -4.15 -22.61 -13.07
C ARG A 4 -3.03 -22.30 -12.08
N ALA A 5 -3.31 -22.47 -10.79
CA ALA A 5 -2.27 -22.70 -9.80
C ALA A 5 -1.52 -23.96 -10.25
N LYS A 6 -0.52 -23.79 -11.12
CA LYS A 6 0.46 -24.84 -11.42
C LYS A 6 0.97 -25.28 -10.06
N ASP A 7 0.72 -26.54 -9.74
CA ASP A 7 0.89 -27.20 -8.45
C ASP A 7 1.70 -26.40 -7.43
N ILE A 8 1.04 -25.81 -6.44
CA ILE A 8 1.69 -24.91 -5.49
C ILE A 8 2.83 -25.61 -4.71
N LEU A 9 2.71 -26.93 -4.53
CA LEU A 9 3.74 -27.79 -3.94
C LEU A 9 4.94 -27.97 -4.87
N TYR A 10 4.73 -28.00 -6.19
CA TYR A 10 5.82 -28.03 -7.17
C TYR A 10 6.60 -26.71 -7.14
N VAL A 11 5.90 -25.57 -7.11
CA VAL A 11 6.53 -24.25 -7.00
C VAL A 11 7.29 -24.11 -5.69
N GLN A 12 6.73 -24.59 -4.57
CA GLN A 12 7.41 -24.62 -3.28
C GLN A 12 8.74 -25.39 -3.35
N LYS A 13 8.74 -26.59 -3.96
CA LYS A 13 9.94 -27.41 -4.14
C LYS A 13 10.96 -26.74 -5.07
N LEU A 14 10.50 -26.20 -6.19
CA LEU A 14 11.34 -25.51 -7.17
C LEU A 14 12.07 -24.30 -6.54
N LEU A 15 11.38 -23.53 -5.71
CA LEU A 15 11.93 -22.35 -5.02
C LEU A 15 12.70 -22.70 -3.73
N GLY A 16 12.73 -23.96 -3.32
CA GLY A 16 13.42 -24.40 -2.10
C GLY A 16 12.80 -23.87 -0.80
N HIS A 17 11.53 -23.46 -0.82
CA HIS A 17 10.86 -22.91 0.35
C HIS A 17 10.46 -24.01 1.33
N LYS A 18 10.94 -23.91 2.57
CA LYS A 18 10.55 -24.82 3.66
C LYS A 18 9.07 -24.69 4.05
N SER A 19 8.49 -23.49 3.92
CA SER A 19 7.08 -23.21 4.23
C SER A 19 6.30 -22.85 2.97
N ILE A 20 5.10 -23.39 2.85
CA ILE A 20 4.15 -23.06 1.78
C ILE A 20 3.72 -21.59 1.84
N GLN A 21 3.72 -20.98 3.03
CA GLN A 21 3.39 -19.56 3.22
C GLN A 21 4.36 -18.65 2.46
N ASN A 22 5.67 -18.98 2.46
CA ASN A 22 6.66 -18.23 1.70
C ASN A 22 6.38 -18.30 0.20
N THR A 23 5.82 -19.40 -0.28
CA THR A 23 5.47 -19.60 -1.70
C THR A 23 4.22 -18.81 -2.08
N LEU A 24 3.24 -18.70 -1.17
CA LEU A 24 2.03 -17.90 -1.38
C LEU A 24 2.35 -16.40 -1.58
N ILE A 25 3.44 -15.89 -1.00
CA ILE A 25 3.92 -14.51 -1.22
C ILE A 25 4.24 -14.24 -2.70
N TYR A 26 4.86 -15.20 -3.39
CA TYR A 26 5.24 -15.04 -4.78
C TYR A 26 4.08 -15.27 -5.76
N ILE A 27 3.06 -16.01 -5.34
CA ILE A 27 1.91 -16.36 -6.18
C ILE A 27 0.84 -15.29 -6.14
N ASN A 28 0.62 -14.70 -4.96
CA ASN A 28 -0.38 -13.65 -4.76
C ASN A 28 0.23 -12.39 -4.11
N PRO A 29 1.27 -11.79 -4.72
CA PRO A 29 1.93 -10.61 -4.15
C PRO A 29 0.96 -9.44 -3.94
N GLU A 30 -0.02 -9.29 -4.84
CA GLU A 30 -1.07 -8.28 -4.73
C GLU A 30 -1.89 -8.45 -3.44
N GLN A 31 -2.31 -9.68 -3.10
CA GLN A 31 -3.15 -9.92 -1.91
C GLN A 31 -2.43 -9.54 -0.60
N ILE A 32 -1.11 -9.68 -0.54
CA ILE A 32 -0.31 -9.36 0.66
C ILE A 32 0.03 -7.87 0.71
N ALA A 33 0.33 -7.26 -0.44
CA ALA A 33 0.51 -5.81 -0.54
C ALA A 33 -0.76 -5.05 -0.09
N PHE A 34 -1.95 -5.57 -0.39
CA PHE A 34 -3.22 -5.00 0.04
C PHE A 34 -3.66 -5.40 1.46
N GLN A 35 -3.04 -6.40 2.09
CA GLN A 35 -3.38 -6.85 3.45
C GLN A 35 -2.64 -6.11 4.56
N THR A 36 -1.60 -5.35 4.23
CA THR A 36 -0.86 -4.57 5.23
C THR A 36 -1.50 -3.18 5.35
N THR A 37 -2.56 -3.12 6.16
CA THR A 37 -3.29 -1.90 6.56
C THR A 37 -3.88 -1.10 5.40
N ALA A 38 -5.06 -1.50 4.94
CA ALA A 38 -6.01 -0.57 4.34
C ALA A 38 -6.54 0.40 5.43
N ASP A 39 -5.64 1.14 6.06
CA ASP A 39 -6.03 2.37 6.76
C ASP A 39 -6.56 3.28 5.65
N GLU A 40 -7.88 3.41 5.57
CA GLU A 40 -8.49 4.29 4.58
C GLU A 40 -8.12 5.73 4.95
N PHE A 41 -7.28 6.37 4.14
CA PHE A 41 -6.92 7.77 4.31
C PHE A 41 -7.70 8.65 3.34
N THR A 42 -8.10 9.84 3.80
CA THR A 42 -8.43 10.96 2.91
C THR A 42 -7.14 11.70 2.59
N VAL A 43 -6.87 11.94 1.30
CA VAL A 43 -5.68 12.68 0.84
C VAL A 43 -6.09 14.06 0.29
N ARG A 44 -5.30 15.07 0.61
CA ARG A 44 -5.45 16.45 0.12
C ARG A 44 -4.10 17.01 -0.31
N VAL A 45 -4.12 17.94 -1.25
CA VAL A 45 -2.94 18.64 -1.77
C VAL A 45 -3.11 20.13 -1.52
N ALA A 46 -2.04 20.79 -1.10
CA ALA A 46 -1.95 22.25 -0.97
C ALA A 46 -0.86 22.80 -1.87
N ASN A 47 -1.14 23.96 -2.49
CA ASN A 47 -0.20 24.66 -3.38
C ASN A 47 0.51 25.82 -2.68
N ASN A 48 0.06 26.19 -1.48
CA ASN A 48 0.59 27.31 -0.71
C ASN A 48 0.41 27.07 0.80
N VAL A 49 1.10 27.89 1.59
CA VAL A 49 1.11 27.79 3.05
C VAL A 49 -0.28 28.00 3.65
N HIS A 50 -1.11 28.88 3.08
CA HIS A 50 -2.45 29.16 3.60
C HIS A 50 -3.39 27.94 3.49
N GLU A 51 -3.35 27.22 2.37
CA GLU A 51 -4.05 25.95 2.19
C GLU A 51 -3.51 24.86 3.12
N ALA A 52 -2.19 24.78 3.29
CA ALA A 52 -1.55 23.84 4.20
C ALA A 52 -2.01 24.07 5.66
N CYS A 53 -2.05 25.31 6.13
CA CYS A 53 -2.55 25.66 7.46
C CYS A 53 -3.99 25.16 7.68
N LYS A 54 -4.89 25.40 6.72
CA LYS A 54 -6.29 24.92 6.82
C LYS A 54 -6.38 23.40 6.93
N LEU A 55 -5.55 22.66 6.20
CA LEU A 55 -5.52 21.20 6.26
C LEU A 55 -5.04 20.70 7.63
N VAL A 56 -4.01 21.32 8.18
CA VAL A 56 -3.48 20.98 9.52
C VAL A 56 -4.52 21.29 10.60
N GLU A 57 -5.19 22.43 10.55
CA GLU A 57 -6.24 22.82 11.51
C GLU A 57 -7.41 21.83 11.56
N VAL A 58 -7.78 21.23 10.42
CA VAL A 58 -8.84 20.21 10.37
C VAL A 58 -8.33 18.77 10.57
N GLY A 59 -7.07 18.63 10.97
CA GLY A 59 -6.48 17.37 11.43
C GLY A 59 -5.89 16.49 10.32
N PHE A 60 -5.46 17.07 9.20
CA PHE A 60 -4.61 16.35 8.26
C PHE A 60 -3.14 16.44 8.67
N GLU A 61 -2.42 15.34 8.46
CA GLU A 61 -0.98 15.22 8.69
C GLU A 61 -0.21 15.45 7.39
N TYR A 62 0.91 16.17 7.47
CA TYR A 62 1.83 16.32 6.35
C TYR A 62 2.53 14.99 6.04
N VAL A 63 2.61 14.66 4.75
CA VAL A 63 3.27 13.44 4.25
C VAL A 63 4.58 13.79 3.55
N CYS A 64 4.50 14.60 2.50
CA CYS A 64 5.66 14.99 1.71
C CYS A 64 5.35 16.21 0.84
N SER A 65 6.38 16.74 0.18
CA SER A 65 6.24 17.76 -0.85
C SER A 65 7.00 17.35 -2.10
N LYS A 66 6.46 17.71 -3.27
CA LYS A 66 7.04 17.44 -4.58
C LYS A 66 6.53 18.47 -5.58
N ASP A 67 7.43 19.00 -6.40
CA ASP A 67 7.10 19.97 -7.48
C ASP A 67 6.32 21.20 -6.98
N GLY A 68 6.64 21.70 -5.78
CA GLY A 68 5.95 22.83 -5.15
C GLY A 68 4.59 22.50 -4.53
N LEU A 69 4.15 21.25 -4.61
CA LEU A 69 2.91 20.75 -4.01
C LEU A 69 3.21 20.08 -2.66
N MET A 70 2.31 20.26 -1.69
CA MET A 70 2.37 19.61 -0.38
C MET A 70 1.24 18.60 -0.26
N PHE A 71 1.56 17.38 0.15
CA PHE A 71 0.63 16.27 0.26
C PHE A 71 0.32 15.98 1.72
N PHE A 72 -0.97 15.82 2.01
CA PHE A 72 -1.49 15.59 3.35
C PHE A 72 -2.43 14.40 3.40
N ARG A 73 -2.48 13.70 4.54
CA ARG A 73 -3.42 12.60 4.77
C ARG A 73 -4.14 12.74 6.11
N LYS A 74 -5.36 12.23 6.20
CA LYS A 74 -6.10 12.07 7.45
C LYS A 74 -6.72 10.67 7.46
N ARG A 75 -6.55 9.92 8.55
CA ARG A 75 -7.24 8.63 8.72
C ARG A 75 -8.75 8.86 8.70
N LYS A 76 -9.51 7.96 8.06
CA LYS A 76 -10.97 7.96 8.19
C LYS A 76 -11.39 7.68 9.63
#